data_AF-A0A6I6GBK0-F1
#
_entry.id   AF-A0A6I6GBK0-F1
#
_cell.length_a   1.000
_cell.length_b   1.000
_cell.length_c   1.000
_cell.angle_alpha   90.00
_cell.angle_beta   90.00
_cell.angle_gamma   90.00
#
_symmetry.space_group_name_H-M   'P 1'
#
loop_
_entity.id
_entity.type
_entity.pdbx_description
1 polymer ?
#
loop_
_entity_poly.entity_id
_entity_poly.type
_entity_poly.pdbx_seq_one_letter_code
_entity_poly.pdbx_strand_id
1 'polypeptide(L)'
;MDKHFITLTISATMSAGLLLMPGCKKDKTSSGNTPPPVVNYNVPPSTWQEHWFDHKQLVSRVYYDTSLVVYYDADVKKDIAWPFSFVKDVWLYSRKVYGAEFGTDKRLYAVFHTGKYSGGHPGYYYSDNHDNRNVIDCGSNSSNAWESGAGNDLDLVTHEIGHIVESAANNTKGSPAFAIWKDSKWMEIYIYDVYRGLGRTADAERWYNLMMNTTDNFPRTNTQWFKNWFYPIYNQYGGSAVLNKFFKMVALHFPKDGSQKFTRDMNWGEFVHFWSGAAGADLKAMASNAFGWSNEWEQQLTKAKTDFPSVKY
;
A
#
# COMPACT_ATOMS: atom_id res chain seq x y z
N MET A 1 -25.78 19.96 -23.50
CA MET A 1 -27.16 19.44 -23.46
C MET A 1 -27.63 19.58 -22.02
N ASP A 2 -28.30 20.69 -21.77
CA ASP A 2 -28.99 21.03 -20.53
C ASP A 2 -30.05 19.99 -20.20
N LYS A 3 -30.26 19.70 -18.91
CA LYS A 3 -31.59 19.65 -18.29
C LYS A 3 -31.50 20.01 -16.80
N HIS A 4 -32.02 21.20 -16.49
CA HIS A 4 -32.64 21.53 -15.21
C HIS A 4 -33.82 20.60 -14.90
N PHE A 5 -34.17 20.41 -13.62
CA PHE A 5 -35.51 20.70 -13.10
C PHE A 5 -35.49 20.86 -11.56
N ILE A 6 -36.09 21.97 -11.10
CA ILE A 6 -36.34 22.35 -9.71
C ILE A 6 -37.85 22.23 -9.45
N THR A 7 -38.19 21.99 -8.18
CA THR A 7 -39.43 22.37 -7.45
C THR A 7 -40.59 21.37 -7.42
N LEU A 8 -41.02 21.03 -6.19
CA LEU A 8 -42.44 20.89 -5.88
C LEU A 8 -42.76 21.54 -4.53
N THR A 9 -43.84 22.32 -4.55
CA THR A 9 -44.33 23.22 -3.51
C THR A 9 -45.30 22.52 -2.55
N ILE A 10 -45.35 23.06 -1.34
CA ILE A 10 -46.22 22.77 -0.19
C ILE A 10 -47.72 22.94 -0.51
N SER A 11 -48.56 22.13 0.12
CA SER A 11 -49.95 22.52 0.47
C SER A 11 -50.35 21.92 1.82
N ALA A 12 -50.92 22.80 2.65
CA ALA A 12 -51.38 22.54 4.00
C ALA A 12 -52.91 22.41 4.03
N THR A 13 -53.43 21.60 4.95
CA THR A 13 -54.82 21.70 5.40
C THR A 13 -54.90 21.45 6.91
N MET A 14 -55.46 22.45 7.60
CA MET A 14 -55.82 22.47 9.02
C MET A 14 -56.89 21.45 9.36
N SER A 15 -56.84 20.93 10.58
CA SER A 15 -58.04 20.60 11.37
C SER A 15 -57.75 20.81 12.85
N ALA A 16 -58.56 21.68 13.46
CA ALA A 16 -58.53 22.01 14.88
C ALA A 16 -59.49 21.09 15.65
N GLY A 17 -59.04 20.58 16.80
CA GLY A 17 -59.83 19.78 17.73
C GLY A 17 -59.39 20.05 19.17
N LEU A 18 -60.38 20.43 19.98
CA LEU A 18 -60.38 20.92 21.36
C LEU A 18 -59.50 20.19 22.39
N LEU A 19 -58.96 21.03 23.29
CA LEU A 19 -58.51 20.86 24.69
C LEU A 19 -59.00 19.61 25.45
N LEU A 20 -58.08 19.00 26.22
CA LEU A 20 -58.24 18.61 27.64
C LEU A 20 -56.87 18.20 28.20
N MET A 21 -56.36 18.90 29.23
CA MET A 21 -55.23 18.43 30.05
C MET A 21 -55.74 17.47 31.13
N PRO A 22 -54.95 16.44 31.46
CA PRO A 22 -54.42 16.40 32.82
C PRO A 22 -52.91 16.09 32.83
N GLY A 23 -52.20 16.76 33.73
CA GLY A 23 -50.78 16.54 33.95
C GLY A 23 -50.48 15.13 34.44
N CYS A 24 -49.40 14.54 33.93
CA CYS A 24 -48.71 13.45 34.58
C CYS A 24 -47.22 13.48 34.21
N LYS A 25 -46.40 13.64 35.26
CA LYS A 25 -44.98 13.31 35.44
C LYS A 25 -44.00 13.50 34.27
N LYS A 26 -43.01 14.36 34.51
CA LYS A 26 -41.69 14.33 33.84
C LYS A 26 -41.07 12.94 33.98
N ASP A 27 -41.10 12.15 32.92
CA ASP A 27 -40.10 11.10 32.74
C ASP A 27 -38.87 11.74 32.09
N LYS A 28 -37.77 11.73 32.85
CA LYS A 28 -36.44 11.99 32.31
C LYS A 28 -36.14 10.86 31.33
N THR A 29 -36.32 11.09 30.04
CA THR A 29 -35.62 10.31 29.03
C THR A 29 -34.13 10.61 29.18
N SER A 30 -33.43 9.71 29.87
CA SER A 30 -31.98 9.65 29.80
C SER A 30 -31.61 9.45 28.34
N SER A 31 -31.04 10.47 27.70
CA SER A 31 -30.17 10.25 26.55
C SER A 31 -29.08 9.29 27.04
N GLY A 32 -29.16 8.03 26.62
CA GLY A 32 -28.11 7.07 26.83
C GLY A 32 -26.88 7.55 26.07
N ASN A 33 -26.06 8.38 26.71
CA ASN A 33 -24.63 8.40 26.44
C ASN A 33 -24.08 7.05 26.91
N THR A 34 -24.30 6.00 26.12
CA THR A 34 -23.35 4.88 26.12
C THR A 34 -22.06 5.47 25.56
N PRO A 35 -20.98 5.53 26.35
CA PRO A 35 -19.66 5.78 25.78
C PRO A 35 -19.46 4.75 24.66
N PRO A 36 -18.85 5.11 23.51
CA PRO A 36 -18.45 4.11 22.55
C PRO A 36 -17.73 2.98 23.28
N PRO A 37 -18.05 1.72 22.98
CA PRO A 37 -17.49 0.59 23.72
C PRO A 37 -15.98 0.73 23.75
N VAL A 38 -15.40 0.60 24.95
CA VAL A 38 -13.95 0.59 25.13
C VAL A 38 -13.42 -0.58 24.30
N VAL A 39 -12.84 -0.29 23.14
CA VAL A 39 -12.30 -1.30 22.24
C VAL A 39 -11.12 -1.94 22.95
N ASN A 40 -11.29 -3.20 23.34
CA ASN A 40 -10.17 -4.01 23.77
C ASN A 40 -9.28 -4.27 22.56
N TYR A 41 -8.24 -3.44 22.37
CA TYR A 41 -7.34 -3.47 21.20
C TYR A 41 -6.63 -4.82 20.96
N ASN A 42 -6.69 -5.74 21.92
CA ASN A 42 -6.18 -7.10 21.74
C ASN A 42 -6.98 -7.89 20.69
N VAL A 43 -8.26 -7.61 20.53
CA VAL A 43 -9.12 -8.30 19.54
C VAL A 43 -9.57 -7.27 18.50
N PRO A 44 -9.21 -7.42 17.22
CA PRO A 44 -9.71 -6.56 16.14
C PRO A 44 -11.26 -6.52 16.11
N PRO A 45 -11.91 -5.50 15.53
CA PRO A 45 -13.36 -5.48 15.47
C PRO A 45 -13.89 -6.62 14.59
N SER A 46 -15.03 -7.22 14.96
CA SER A 46 -15.63 -8.32 14.19
C SER A 46 -16.16 -7.88 12.83
N THR A 47 -16.51 -6.61 12.69
CA THR A 47 -16.84 -5.95 11.43
C THR A 47 -16.11 -4.63 11.34
N TRP A 48 -15.84 -4.18 10.13
CA TRP A 48 -15.20 -2.89 9.88
C TRP A 48 -15.91 -2.23 8.70
N GLN A 49 -16.24 -0.95 8.86
CA GLN A 49 -16.83 -0.14 7.81
C GLN A 49 -15.71 0.61 7.12
N GLU A 50 -15.49 0.32 5.85
CA GLU A 50 -14.54 1.08 5.05
C GLU A 50 -15.06 2.49 4.79
N HIS A 51 -14.13 3.44 4.74
CA HIS A 51 -14.43 4.87 4.62
C HIS A 51 -13.38 5.64 3.81
N TRP A 52 -12.64 4.95 2.93
CA TRP A 52 -11.59 5.55 2.10
C TRP A 52 -12.09 5.72 0.65
N PHE A 53 -11.74 6.84 -0.01
CA PHE A 53 -12.28 7.21 -1.34
C PHE A 53 -13.82 7.00 -1.45
N ASP A 54 -14.29 6.27 -2.46
CA ASP A 54 -15.70 5.88 -2.62
C ASP A 54 -16.02 4.50 -2.01
N HIS A 55 -15.04 3.84 -1.37
CA HIS A 55 -15.23 2.55 -0.70
C HIS A 55 -16.02 2.74 0.59
N LYS A 56 -17.22 2.14 0.63
CA LYS A 56 -18.11 2.11 1.79
C LYS A 56 -18.63 0.70 2.03
N GLN A 57 -17.77 -0.30 1.97
CA GLN A 57 -18.16 -1.68 2.18
C GLN A 57 -18.10 -2.02 3.67
N LEU A 58 -19.14 -2.68 4.17
CA LEU A 58 -19.07 -3.36 5.44
C LEU A 58 -18.37 -4.70 5.23
N VAL A 59 -17.25 -4.90 5.91
CA VAL A 59 -16.47 -6.13 5.85
C VAL A 59 -16.48 -6.84 7.20
N SER A 60 -16.39 -8.17 7.16
CA SER A 60 -16.47 -9.04 8.33
C SER A 60 -15.14 -9.76 8.53
N ARG A 61 -14.64 -9.74 9.77
CA ARG A 61 -13.40 -10.44 10.11
C ARG A 61 -13.60 -11.95 10.01
N VAL A 62 -12.74 -12.61 9.24
CA VAL A 62 -12.73 -14.07 9.07
C VAL A 62 -11.54 -14.75 9.75
N TYR A 63 -10.46 -14.00 9.97
CA TYR A 63 -9.25 -14.51 10.64
C TYR A 63 -8.53 -13.39 11.39
N TYR A 64 -7.84 -13.73 12.48
CA TYR A 64 -6.84 -12.85 13.08
C TYR A 64 -5.86 -13.62 13.97
N ASP A 65 -4.64 -13.08 14.08
CA ASP A 65 -3.65 -13.45 15.08
C ASP A 65 -2.81 -12.21 15.50
N THR A 66 -1.61 -12.43 16.02
CA THR A 66 -0.71 -11.35 16.47
C THR A 66 -0.05 -10.56 15.33
N SER A 67 -0.19 -11.01 14.08
CA SER A 67 0.55 -10.50 12.91
C SER A 67 -0.37 -10.18 11.73
N LEU A 68 -1.57 -10.75 11.66
CA LEU A 68 -2.50 -10.55 10.55
C LEU A 68 -3.94 -10.47 11.06
N VAL A 69 -4.75 -9.64 10.40
CA VAL A 69 -6.21 -9.62 10.49
C VAL A 69 -6.74 -9.70 9.07
N VAL A 70 -7.71 -10.58 8.80
CA VAL A 70 -8.33 -10.71 7.49
C VAL A 70 -9.82 -10.43 7.57
N TYR A 71 -10.28 -9.55 6.69
CA TYR A 71 -11.67 -9.18 6.48
C TYR A 71 -12.11 -9.53 5.08
N TYR A 72 -13.32 -10.06 4.96
CA TYR A 72 -14.01 -10.31 3.70
C TYR A 72 -15.27 -9.47 3.65
N ASP A 73 -15.60 -8.94 2.47
CA ASP A 73 -16.97 -8.52 2.22
C ASP A 73 -17.91 -9.74 2.07
N ALA A 74 -19.21 -9.48 1.91
CA ALA A 74 -20.20 -10.55 1.85
C ALA A 74 -20.10 -11.44 0.60
N ASP A 75 -19.40 -10.99 -0.44
CA ASP A 75 -19.33 -11.65 -1.75
C ASP A 75 -18.10 -12.58 -1.86
N VAL A 76 -17.11 -12.45 -0.98
CA VAL A 76 -16.00 -13.40 -0.89
C VAL A 76 -16.46 -14.70 -0.25
N LYS A 77 -16.12 -15.84 -0.85
CA LYS A 77 -16.41 -17.17 -0.28
C LYS A 77 -15.65 -17.36 1.04
N LYS A 78 -16.38 -17.70 2.11
CA LYS A 78 -15.85 -17.76 3.49
C LYS A 78 -14.87 -18.91 3.74
N ASP A 79 -14.88 -19.94 2.90
CA ASP A 79 -13.99 -21.09 2.98
C ASP A 79 -12.61 -20.83 2.35
N ILE A 80 -12.42 -19.70 1.66
CA ILE A 80 -11.12 -19.26 1.16
C ILE A 80 -10.22 -18.93 2.36
N ALA A 81 -9.18 -19.74 2.56
CA ALA A 81 -8.31 -19.67 3.74
C ALA A 81 -6.82 -19.49 3.42
N TRP A 82 -6.40 -19.58 2.15
CA TRP A 82 -4.99 -19.35 1.76
C TRP A 82 -4.44 -17.99 2.21
N PRO A 83 -5.23 -16.88 2.31
CA PRO A 83 -4.67 -15.61 2.77
C PRO A 83 -4.12 -15.69 4.20
N PHE A 84 -4.67 -16.57 5.05
CA PHE A 84 -4.33 -16.61 6.47
C PHE A 84 -2.87 -17.03 6.71
N SER A 85 -2.33 -17.87 5.82
CA SER A 85 -0.92 -18.26 5.83
C SER A 85 -0.08 -17.36 4.92
N PHE A 86 -0.44 -17.24 3.65
CA PHE A 86 0.42 -16.58 2.68
C PHE A 86 0.60 -15.08 2.97
N VAL A 87 -0.48 -14.34 3.21
CA VAL A 87 -0.40 -12.88 3.49
C VAL A 87 0.38 -12.63 4.78
N LYS A 88 0.21 -13.51 5.78
CA LYS A 88 0.98 -13.47 7.02
C LYS A 88 2.47 -13.68 6.75
N ASP A 89 2.83 -14.68 5.95
CA ASP A 89 4.22 -15.00 5.64
C ASP A 89 4.89 -13.84 4.88
N VAL A 90 4.19 -13.25 3.90
CA VAL A 90 4.67 -12.06 3.19
C VAL A 90 4.89 -10.90 4.17
N TRP A 91 3.92 -10.61 5.04
CA TRP A 91 4.04 -9.53 6.03
C TRP A 91 5.22 -9.76 6.98
N LEU A 92 5.36 -10.97 7.52
CA LEU A 92 6.46 -11.31 8.43
C LEU A 92 7.83 -11.23 7.74
N TYR A 93 7.91 -11.69 6.49
CA TYR A 93 9.11 -11.53 5.67
C TYR A 93 9.47 -10.06 5.47
N SER A 94 8.49 -9.25 5.07
CA SER A 94 8.63 -7.80 4.86
C SER A 94 9.22 -7.13 6.09
N ARG A 95 8.66 -7.43 7.26
CA ARG A 95 9.12 -6.88 8.54
C ARG A 95 10.52 -7.31 8.92
N LYS A 96 10.86 -8.57 8.63
CA LYS A 96 12.19 -9.10 8.91
C LYS A 96 13.25 -8.46 8.02
N VAL A 97 12.94 -8.26 6.75
CA VAL A 97 13.92 -7.88 5.72
C VAL A 97 14.02 -6.36 5.55
N TYR A 98 12.89 -5.65 5.54
CA TYR A 98 12.80 -4.22 5.23
C TYR A 98 12.62 -3.33 6.46
N GLY A 99 12.52 -3.93 7.65
CA GLY A 99 12.45 -3.23 8.93
C GLY A 99 11.14 -3.50 9.67
N ALA A 100 11.13 -3.34 11.00
CA ALA A 100 9.97 -3.68 11.82
C ALA A 100 9.07 -2.48 12.16
N GLU A 101 9.47 -1.29 11.72
CA GLU A 101 8.95 0.03 12.13
C GLU A 101 7.75 0.48 11.29
N PHE A 102 6.70 -0.34 11.24
CA PHE A 102 5.45 -0.02 10.54
C PHE A 102 4.36 0.45 11.52
N GLY A 103 4.73 1.28 12.50
CA GLY A 103 3.83 1.66 13.59
C GLY A 103 3.81 0.67 14.75
N THR A 104 2.99 0.98 15.75
CA THR A 104 2.92 0.23 17.02
C THR A 104 2.11 -1.05 16.91
N ASP A 105 1.08 -1.06 16.06
CA ASP A 105 0.35 -2.28 15.73
C ASP A 105 1.20 -3.14 14.78
N LYS A 106 1.48 -4.36 15.23
CA LYS A 106 2.32 -5.32 14.51
C LYS A 106 1.55 -6.05 13.41
N ARG A 107 0.22 -5.88 13.36
CA ARG A 107 -0.67 -6.59 12.44
C ARG A 107 -0.78 -5.87 11.11
N LEU A 108 -0.85 -6.66 10.05
CA LEU A 108 -1.42 -6.23 8.77
C LEU A 108 -2.93 -6.46 8.78
N TYR A 109 -3.69 -5.54 8.21
CA TYR A 109 -5.13 -5.68 8.00
C TYR A 109 -5.38 -5.93 6.51
N ALA A 110 -5.74 -7.15 6.13
CA ALA A 110 -6.03 -7.50 4.75
C ALA A 110 -7.53 -7.55 4.52
N VAL A 111 -8.00 -6.83 3.51
CA VAL A 111 -9.39 -6.81 3.07
C VAL A 111 -9.48 -7.39 1.66
N PHE A 112 -10.51 -8.21 1.43
CA PHE A 112 -10.76 -8.82 0.13
C PHE A 112 -12.19 -8.55 -0.35
N HIS A 113 -12.31 -8.31 -1.65
CA HIS A 113 -13.57 -8.10 -2.36
C HIS A 113 -13.69 -8.99 -3.60
N THR A 114 -14.89 -9.52 -3.85
CA THR A 114 -15.21 -10.33 -5.03
C THR A 114 -16.24 -9.62 -5.90
N GLY A 115 -16.06 -9.66 -7.22
CA GLY A 115 -16.96 -9.04 -8.19
C GLY A 115 -16.93 -7.52 -8.24
N LYS A 116 -15.97 -6.86 -7.58
CA LYS A 116 -15.88 -5.39 -7.45
C LYS A 116 -14.48 -4.91 -7.09
N TYR A 117 -14.29 -3.59 -7.16
CA TYR A 117 -13.10 -2.88 -6.69
C TYR A 117 -11.77 -3.44 -7.21
N SER A 118 -11.75 -3.85 -8.49
CA SER A 118 -10.58 -4.50 -9.10
C SER A 118 -9.31 -3.68 -8.92
N GLY A 119 -8.26 -4.36 -8.44
CA GLY A 119 -6.97 -3.75 -8.12
C GLY A 119 -6.67 -3.87 -6.63
N GLY A 120 -5.67 -3.13 -6.18
CA GLY A 120 -5.32 -3.07 -4.79
C GLY A 120 -5.12 -1.64 -4.33
N HIS A 121 -5.22 -1.45 -3.02
CA HIS A 121 -4.97 -0.18 -2.37
C HIS A 121 -4.27 -0.38 -1.02
N PRO A 122 -3.14 0.31 -0.79
CA PRO A 122 -2.46 0.27 0.50
C PRO A 122 -3.02 1.33 1.45
N GLY A 123 -3.10 0.96 2.73
CA GLY A 123 -3.29 1.86 3.84
C GLY A 123 -2.08 1.84 4.77
N TYR A 124 -1.78 3.01 5.36
CA TYR A 124 -0.59 3.20 6.19
C TYR A 124 -0.97 3.54 7.63
N TYR A 125 -0.19 3.05 8.59
CA TYR A 125 -0.43 3.29 10.02
C TYR A 125 -0.52 4.79 10.41
N TYR A 126 0.06 5.68 9.63
CA TYR A 126 0.03 7.13 9.88
C TYR A 126 -1.15 7.86 9.22
N SER A 127 -2.03 7.13 8.51
CA SER A 127 -3.20 7.67 7.81
C SER A 127 -4.47 7.41 8.62
N ASP A 128 -5.26 8.45 8.85
CA ASP A 128 -6.58 8.38 9.50
C ASP A 128 -7.65 7.77 8.59
N ASN A 129 -7.51 7.90 7.26
CA ASN A 129 -8.37 7.26 6.26
C ASN A 129 -8.46 5.72 6.40
N HIS A 130 -7.53 5.12 7.14
CA HIS A 130 -7.46 3.67 7.39
C HIS A 130 -7.41 3.33 8.89
N ASP A 131 -7.96 4.22 9.73
CA ASP A 131 -7.98 4.08 11.19
C ASP A 131 -6.58 3.87 11.80
N ASN A 132 -5.55 4.48 11.20
CA ASN A 132 -4.16 4.34 11.60
C ASN A 132 -3.65 2.89 11.58
N ARG A 133 -4.08 2.08 10.59
CA ARG A 133 -3.64 0.70 10.37
C ARG A 133 -2.82 0.57 9.09
N ASN A 134 -1.90 -0.39 9.06
CA ASN A 134 -1.39 -0.88 7.79
C ASN A 134 -2.44 -1.80 7.16
N VAL A 135 -2.90 -1.45 5.97
CA VAL A 135 -4.00 -2.12 5.28
C VAL A 135 -3.54 -2.52 3.90
N ILE A 136 -3.93 -3.71 3.46
CA ILE A 136 -4.07 -3.98 2.02
C ILE A 136 -5.55 -4.22 1.76
N ASP A 137 -6.09 -3.55 0.77
CA ASP A 137 -7.45 -3.73 0.31
C ASP A 137 -7.37 -4.22 -1.13
N CYS A 138 -7.80 -5.45 -1.38
CA CYS A 138 -7.64 -6.11 -2.67
C CYS A 138 -9.00 -6.54 -3.22
N GLY A 139 -9.32 -6.07 -4.42
CA GLY A 139 -10.55 -6.43 -5.12
C GLY A 139 -10.28 -7.05 -6.48
N SER A 140 -11.30 -7.74 -6.98
CA SER A 140 -11.29 -8.33 -8.32
C SER A 140 -12.70 -8.28 -8.89
N ASN A 141 -12.83 -7.92 -10.17
CA ASN A 141 -14.11 -7.94 -10.88
C ASN A 141 -14.60 -9.37 -11.19
N SER A 142 -13.79 -10.41 -10.91
CA SER A 142 -14.20 -11.79 -11.13
C SER A 142 -15.10 -12.29 -10.01
N SER A 143 -16.12 -13.07 -10.35
CA SER A 143 -17.01 -13.73 -9.39
C SER A 143 -16.38 -14.95 -8.71
N ASN A 144 -15.29 -15.49 -9.27
CA ASN A 144 -14.50 -16.59 -8.70
C ASN A 144 -13.16 -16.12 -8.13
N ALA A 145 -13.05 -14.82 -7.80
CA ALA A 145 -11.83 -14.25 -7.25
C ALA A 145 -11.36 -15.01 -5.99
N TRP A 146 -10.04 -15.09 -5.82
CA TRP A 146 -9.37 -15.68 -4.65
C TRP A 146 -9.50 -17.19 -4.49
N GLU A 147 -10.27 -17.89 -5.34
CA GLU A 147 -10.43 -19.34 -5.22
C GLU A 147 -9.12 -20.10 -5.53
N SER A 148 -8.24 -19.53 -6.35
CA SER A 148 -7.03 -20.21 -6.80
C SER A 148 -5.91 -20.17 -5.76
N GLY A 149 -5.77 -19.07 -5.02
CA GLY A 149 -4.63 -18.85 -4.12
C GLY A 149 -3.28 -18.98 -4.84
N ALA A 150 -3.26 -18.60 -6.12
CA ALA A 150 -2.12 -18.73 -7.02
C ALA A 150 -2.12 -17.56 -8.01
N GLY A 151 -1.00 -17.39 -8.72
CA GLY A 151 -0.94 -16.38 -9.76
C GLY A 151 -1.18 -14.97 -9.22
N ASN A 152 -2.08 -14.24 -9.88
CA ASN A 152 -2.42 -12.87 -9.52
C ASN A 152 -3.03 -12.73 -8.12
N ASP A 153 -3.67 -13.78 -7.57
CA ASP A 153 -4.17 -13.75 -6.18
C ASP A 153 -3.01 -13.50 -5.20
N LEU A 154 -1.85 -14.12 -5.47
CA LEU A 154 -0.63 -13.95 -4.67
C LEU A 154 0.15 -12.68 -5.05
N ASP A 155 0.23 -12.39 -6.35
CA ASP A 155 1.01 -11.26 -6.86
C ASP A 155 0.43 -9.93 -6.37
N LEU A 156 -0.89 -9.77 -6.42
CA LEU A 156 -1.58 -8.54 -6.01
C LEU A 156 -1.43 -8.27 -4.50
N VAL A 157 -1.72 -9.26 -3.65
CA VAL A 157 -1.57 -9.03 -2.20
C VAL A 157 -0.12 -8.76 -1.81
N THR A 158 0.83 -9.37 -2.52
CA THR A 158 2.26 -9.09 -2.31
C THR A 158 2.59 -7.67 -2.76
N HIS A 159 2.09 -7.24 -3.93
CA HIS A 159 2.23 -5.87 -4.43
C HIS A 159 1.79 -4.83 -3.39
N GLU A 160 0.59 -4.98 -2.83
CA GLU A 160 0.05 -4.01 -1.87
C GLU A 160 0.87 -3.96 -0.56
N ILE A 161 1.38 -5.10 -0.09
CA ILE A 161 2.29 -5.11 1.06
C ILE A 161 3.60 -4.38 0.72
N GLY A 162 4.06 -4.51 -0.52
CA GLY A 162 5.20 -3.75 -1.02
C GLY A 162 4.99 -2.25 -0.89
N HIS A 163 3.81 -1.71 -1.22
CA HIS A 163 3.55 -0.26 -1.02
C HIS A 163 3.66 0.18 0.44
N ILE A 164 3.28 -0.68 1.40
CA ILE A 164 3.50 -0.39 2.82
C ILE A 164 5.00 -0.33 3.12
N VAL A 165 5.79 -1.28 2.61
CA VAL A 165 7.26 -1.24 2.75
C VAL A 165 7.83 0.06 2.17
N GLU A 166 7.42 0.39 0.95
CA GLU A 166 7.87 1.55 0.18
C GLU A 166 7.60 2.88 0.91
N SER A 167 6.41 3.01 1.50
CA SER A 167 5.92 4.28 2.06
C SER A 167 6.13 4.43 3.56
N ALA A 168 6.43 3.35 4.28
CA ALA A 168 6.44 3.36 5.74
C ALA A 168 7.70 2.76 6.38
N ALA A 169 8.64 2.21 5.61
CA ALA A 169 9.86 1.62 6.17
C ALA A 169 10.77 2.67 6.85
N ASN A 170 11.57 2.20 7.81
CA ASN A 170 12.59 2.97 8.52
C ASN A 170 12.05 4.26 9.18
N ASN A 171 10.83 4.19 9.74
CA ASN A 171 10.15 5.30 10.42
C ASN A 171 9.99 6.56 9.55
N THR A 172 9.76 6.37 8.25
CA THR A 172 9.48 7.46 7.30
C THR A 172 8.04 7.40 6.79
N LYS A 173 7.58 8.48 6.14
CA LYS A 173 6.23 8.55 5.56
C LYS A 173 6.28 9.04 4.11
N GLY A 174 5.70 8.24 3.21
CA GLY A 174 5.64 8.48 1.77
C GLY A 174 6.78 7.82 0.99
N SER A 175 6.69 7.84 -0.33
CA SER A 175 7.69 7.28 -1.25
C SER A 175 8.19 8.36 -2.21
N PRO A 176 9.40 8.90 -2.01
CA PRO A 176 9.89 9.99 -2.84
C PRO A 176 10.34 9.48 -4.24
N ALA A 177 10.53 8.17 -4.42
CA ALA A 177 10.84 7.58 -5.73
C ALA A 177 9.60 7.19 -6.54
N PHE A 178 8.39 7.30 -5.97
CA PHE A 178 7.13 6.90 -6.61
C PHE A 178 6.93 7.58 -7.98
N ALA A 179 7.23 8.88 -8.12
CA ALA A 179 7.09 9.58 -9.40
C ALA A 179 7.97 9.01 -10.53
N ILE A 180 9.05 8.29 -10.19
CA ILE A 180 10.00 7.70 -11.14
C ILE A 180 9.59 6.28 -11.51
N TRP A 181 9.43 5.41 -10.51
CA TRP A 181 9.15 3.99 -10.71
C TRP A 181 7.64 3.66 -10.75
N LYS A 182 6.79 4.65 -10.49
CA LYS A 182 5.33 4.57 -10.44
C LYS A 182 4.84 3.46 -9.49
N ASP A 183 3.57 3.11 -9.65
CA ASP A 183 2.88 2.07 -8.91
C ASP A 183 3.67 0.74 -8.83
N SER A 184 4.15 0.24 -9.98
CA SER A 184 4.51 -1.18 -10.05
C SER A 184 6.00 -1.50 -10.11
N LYS A 185 6.90 -0.60 -10.56
CA LYS A 185 8.22 -1.08 -11.01
C LYS A 185 9.11 -1.57 -9.86
N TRP A 186 9.04 -0.95 -8.67
CA TRP A 186 9.71 -1.51 -7.50
C TRP A 186 9.00 -2.78 -6.98
N MET A 187 7.68 -2.87 -7.13
CA MET A 187 6.91 -4.08 -6.77
C MET A 187 7.33 -5.30 -7.58
N GLU A 188 7.74 -5.13 -8.84
CA GLU A 188 8.23 -6.24 -9.67
C GLU A 188 9.41 -6.98 -9.00
N ILE A 189 10.40 -6.25 -8.47
CA ILE A 189 11.54 -6.87 -7.81
C ILE A 189 11.24 -7.29 -6.38
N TYR A 190 10.37 -6.55 -5.68
CA TYR A 190 9.94 -6.89 -4.34
C TYR A 190 9.15 -8.22 -4.31
N ILE A 191 8.22 -8.44 -5.24
CA ILE A 191 7.47 -9.70 -5.36
C ILE A 191 8.43 -10.87 -5.62
N TYR A 192 9.41 -10.67 -6.51
CA TYR A 192 10.45 -11.67 -6.76
C TYR A 192 11.24 -11.99 -5.48
N ASP A 193 11.69 -10.96 -4.76
CA ASP A 193 12.43 -11.09 -3.49
C ASP A 193 11.61 -11.85 -2.43
N VAL A 194 10.35 -11.49 -2.24
CA VAL A 194 9.43 -12.17 -1.32
C VAL A 194 9.28 -13.64 -1.67
N TYR A 195 9.01 -13.99 -2.93
CA TYR A 195 8.88 -15.39 -3.33
C TYR A 195 10.16 -16.17 -3.11
N ARG A 196 11.33 -15.58 -3.41
CA ARG A 196 12.63 -16.18 -3.13
C ARG A 196 12.84 -16.38 -1.63
N GLY A 197 12.53 -15.37 -0.83
CA GLY A 197 12.70 -15.39 0.62
C GLY A 197 11.78 -16.36 1.36
N LEU A 198 10.58 -16.60 0.82
CA LEU A 198 9.63 -17.59 1.33
C LEU A 198 9.86 -19.00 0.77
N GLY A 199 10.87 -19.20 -0.09
CA GLY A 199 11.15 -20.51 -0.69
C GLY A 199 10.12 -20.95 -1.73
N ARG A 200 9.30 -20.03 -2.26
CA ARG A 200 8.29 -20.30 -3.29
C ARG A 200 8.93 -20.29 -4.68
N THR A 201 9.77 -21.30 -4.93
CA THR A 201 10.61 -21.37 -6.13
C THR A 201 9.82 -21.32 -7.43
N ALA A 202 8.69 -22.04 -7.52
CA ALA A 202 7.83 -22.05 -8.70
C ALA A 202 7.19 -20.67 -8.99
N ASP A 203 6.74 -19.96 -7.95
CA ASP A 203 6.17 -18.61 -8.10
C ASP A 203 7.25 -17.60 -8.46
N ALA A 204 8.43 -17.70 -7.84
CA ALA A 204 9.58 -16.85 -8.17
C ALA A 204 10.02 -17.03 -9.63
N GLU A 205 10.06 -18.27 -10.13
CA GLU A 205 10.43 -18.57 -11.51
C GLU A 205 9.38 -18.07 -12.51
N ARG A 206 8.09 -18.32 -12.23
CA ARG A 206 6.98 -17.78 -13.04
C ARG A 206 7.07 -16.26 -13.12
N TRP A 207 7.21 -15.59 -11.98
CA TRP A 207 7.25 -14.14 -11.90
C TRP A 207 8.49 -13.55 -12.59
N TYR A 208 9.66 -14.16 -12.37
CA TYR A 208 10.89 -13.80 -13.06
C TYR A 208 10.73 -13.85 -14.58
N ASN A 209 10.23 -14.97 -15.10
CA ASN A 209 10.03 -15.15 -16.54
C ASN A 209 9.03 -14.13 -17.11
N LEU A 210 7.97 -13.81 -16.37
CA LEU A 210 7.03 -12.76 -16.76
C LEU A 210 7.72 -11.38 -16.82
N MET A 211 8.36 -10.96 -15.74
CA MET A 211 8.97 -9.63 -15.62
C MET A 211 10.19 -9.43 -16.53
N MET A 212 10.91 -10.49 -16.88
CA MET A 212 11.99 -10.43 -17.88
C MET A 212 11.49 -10.09 -19.30
N ASN A 213 10.22 -10.37 -19.58
CA ASN A 213 9.58 -10.10 -20.87
C ASN A 213 8.72 -8.82 -20.85
N THR A 214 8.39 -8.29 -19.68
CA THR A 214 7.65 -7.03 -19.54
C THR A 214 8.42 -5.85 -20.14
N THR A 215 7.69 -4.99 -20.85
CA THR A 215 8.15 -3.70 -21.37
C THR A 215 7.17 -2.60 -20.95
N ASP A 216 7.69 -1.41 -20.72
CA ASP A 216 6.97 -0.20 -20.40
C ASP A 216 7.34 0.92 -21.38
N ASN A 217 6.48 1.94 -21.46
CA ASN A 217 6.74 3.13 -22.27
C ASN A 217 7.28 4.31 -21.47
N PHE A 218 7.82 4.06 -20.27
CA PHE A 218 8.43 5.09 -19.43
C PHE A 218 9.72 4.56 -18.77
N PRO A 219 10.73 5.44 -18.57
CA PRO A 219 10.76 6.84 -19.01
C PRO A 219 10.87 7.00 -20.53
N ARG A 220 11.12 5.91 -21.26
CA ARG A 220 11.09 5.83 -22.72
C ARG A 220 10.35 4.59 -23.18
N THR A 221 9.91 4.59 -24.44
CA THR A 221 9.33 3.42 -25.12
C THR A 221 10.24 2.20 -24.99
N ASN A 222 9.64 1.03 -24.73
CA ASN A 222 10.33 -0.26 -24.58
C ASN A 222 11.35 -0.34 -23.42
N THR A 223 11.14 0.42 -22.34
CA THR A 223 11.92 0.26 -21.12
C THR A 223 11.59 -1.08 -20.44
N GLN A 224 12.61 -1.81 -20.00
CA GLN A 224 12.42 -3.05 -19.23
C GLN A 224 13.00 -2.87 -17.81
N TRP A 225 12.17 -2.40 -16.88
CA TRP A 225 12.59 -2.03 -15.52
C TRP A 225 13.18 -3.20 -14.74
N PHE A 226 12.44 -4.29 -14.60
CA PHE A 226 12.93 -5.48 -13.93
C PHE A 226 14.24 -5.99 -14.54
N LYS A 227 14.25 -6.24 -15.85
CA LYS A 227 15.39 -6.85 -16.55
C LYS A 227 16.65 -6.01 -16.57
N ASN A 228 16.54 -4.70 -16.82
CA ASN A 228 17.70 -3.84 -17.08
C ASN A 228 18.12 -2.99 -15.88
N TRP A 229 17.29 -2.89 -14.84
CA TRP A 229 17.59 -2.08 -13.65
C TRP A 229 17.51 -2.90 -12.36
N PHE A 230 16.32 -3.33 -11.95
CA PHE A 230 16.17 -3.89 -10.60
C PHE A 230 16.78 -5.28 -10.43
N TYR A 231 16.60 -6.19 -11.39
CA TYR A 231 17.15 -7.55 -11.29
C TYR A 231 18.69 -7.57 -11.33
N PRO A 232 19.38 -6.83 -12.23
CA PRO A 232 20.83 -6.72 -12.17
C PRO A 232 21.33 -6.17 -10.83
N ILE A 233 20.66 -5.14 -10.27
CA ILE A 233 21.03 -4.59 -8.97
C ILE A 233 20.86 -5.65 -7.87
N TYR A 234 19.70 -6.29 -7.81
CA TYR A 234 19.39 -7.35 -6.86
C TYR A 234 20.41 -8.49 -6.94
N ASN A 235 20.68 -8.99 -8.15
CA ASN A 235 21.53 -10.16 -8.37
C ASN A 235 23.02 -9.88 -8.09
N GLN A 236 23.51 -8.66 -8.34
CA GLN A 236 24.94 -8.33 -8.24
C GLN A 236 25.33 -7.72 -6.89
N TYR A 237 24.41 -7.07 -6.18
CA TYR A 237 24.73 -6.25 -5.00
C TYR A 237 24.09 -6.74 -3.69
N GLY A 238 23.75 -8.04 -3.61
CA GLY A 238 23.38 -8.68 -2.33
C GLY A 238 21.88 -8.86 -2.09
N GLY A 239 21.07 -8.91 -3.15
CA GLY A 239 19.66 -9.28 -3.07
C GLY A 239 18.81 -8.30 -2.27
N SER A 240 17.98 -8.81 -1.36
CA SER A 240 17.18 -7.97 -0.45
C SER A 240 18.00 -6.95 0.34
N ALA A 241 19.28 -7.22 0.61
CA ALA A 241 20.11 -6.31 1.37
C ALA A 241 20.30 -4.96 0.65
N VAL A 242 20.52 -4.96 -0.68
CA VAL A 242 20.63 -3.71 -1.44
C VAL A 242 19.29 -3.00 -1.58
N LEU A 243 18.19 -3.75 -1.74
CA LEU A 243 16.84 -3.18 -1.78
C LEU A 243 16.51 -2.44 -0.48
N ASN A 244 16.74 -3.06 0.68
CA ASN A 244 16.52 -2.39 1.97
C ASN A 244 17.52 -1.24 2.20
N LYS A 245 18.79 -1.41 1.78
CA LYS A 245 19.80 -0.35 1.94
C LYS A 245 19.41 0.91 1.18
N PHE A 246 18.75 0.82 0.02
CA PHE A 246 18.18 1.98 -0.66
C PHE A 246 17.22 2.76 0.26
N PHE A 247 16.22 2.10 0.86
CA PHE A 247 15.29 2.77 1.78
C PHE A 247 15.98 3.35 3.01
N LYS A 248 16.96 2.65 3.59
CA LYS A 248 17.74 3.18 4.72
C LYS A 248 18.51 4.45 4.35
N MET A 249 19.12 4.48 3.17
CA MET A 249 19.86 5.65 2.69
C MET A 249 18.91 6.83 2.44
N VAL A 250 17.78 6.60 1.77
CA VAL A 250 16.75 7.62 1.53
C VAL A 250 16.19 8.13 2.86
N ALA A 251 15.86 7.25 3.80
CA ALA A 251 15.39 7.60 5.12
C ALA A 251 16.43 8.41 5.92
N LEU A 252 17.72 8.16 5.75
CA LEU A 252 18.76 8.89 6.46
C LEU A 252 19.02 10.29 5.87
N HIS A 253 19.02 10.43 4.54
CA HIS A 253 19.55 11.63 3.89
C HIS A 253 18.51 12.47 3.15
N PHE A 254 17.41 11.89 2.67
CA PHE A 254 16.46 12.61 1.84
C PHE A 254 15.58 13.55 2.70
N PRO A 255 15.21 14.75 2.20
CA PRO A 255 14.50 15.77 3.00
C PRO A 255 13.16 15.29 3.56
N LYS A 256 12.94 15.53 4.84
CA LYS A 256 11.72 15.22 5.59
C LYS A 256 11.27 16.40 6.46
N ASP A 257 9.98 16.45 6.77
CA ASP A 257 9.43 17.37 7.77
C ASP A 257 9.57 16.82 9.20
N GLY A 258 9.12 17.59 10.20
CA GLY A 258 9.18 17.20 11.61
C GLY A 258 8.35 15.94 11.95
N SER A 259 7.47 15.51 11.05
CA SER A 259 6.64 14.30 11.21
C SER A 259 7.25 13.05 10.53
N GLN A 260 8.49 13.16 10.03
CA GLN A 260 9.20 12.14 9.22
C GLN A 260 8.61 11.91 7.83
N LYS A 261 7.77 12.81 7.33
CA LYS A 261 7.23 12.72 5.97
C LYS A 261 8.21 13.33 4.98
N PHE A 262 8.48 12.64 3.87
CA PHE A 262 9.28 13.21 2.80
C PHE A 262 8.60 14.45 2.21
N THR A 263 9.37 15.50 1.96
CA THR A 263 8.82 16.82 1.59
C THR A 263 8.66 17.04 0.09
N ARG A 264 9.20 16.14 -0.74
CA ARG A 264 9.15 16.20 -2.20
C ARG A 264 9.47 14.85 -2.83
N ASP A 265 9.28 14.76 -4.14
CA ASP A 265 9.76 13.63 -4.94
C ASP A 265 11.25 13.76 -5.30
N MET A 266 11.87 12.61 -5.60
CA MET A 266 13.21 12.50 -6.15
C MET A 266 13.19 12.80 -7.64
N ASN A 267 14.28 13.35 -8.14
CA ASN A 267 14.57 13.38 -9.57
C ASN A 267 15.47 12.19 -9.99
N TRP A 268 15.71 12.02 -11.30
CA TRP A 268 16.47 10.88 -11.83
C TRP A 268 17.93 10.84 -11.36
N GLY A 269 18.56 12.00 -11.24
CA GLY A 269 19.92 12.09 -10.70
C GLY A 269 20.01 11.62 -9.25
N GLU A 270 19.07 12.04 -8.41
CA GLU A 270 18.96 11.58 -7.02
C GLU A 270 18.66 10.08 -6.96
N PHE A 271 17.71 9.59 -7.75
CA PHE A 271 17.37 8.18 -7.81
C PHE A 271 18.59 7.29 -8.09
N VAL A 272 19.38 7.64 -9.11
CA VAL A 272 20.60 6.89 -9.44
C VAL A 272 21.67 7.09 -8.36
N HIS A 273 21.80 8.28 -7.78
CA HIS A 273 22.76 8.55 -6.71
C HIS A 273 22.51 7.68 -5.46
N PHE A 274 21.25 7.58 -5.02
CA PHE A 274 20.87 6.79 -3.86
C PHE A 274 20.96 5.28 -4.13
N TRP A 275 20.57 4.80 -5.31
CA TRP A 275 20.80 3.40 -5.70
C TRP A 275 22.29 3.06 -5.79
N SER A 276 23.12 3.99 -6.28
CA SER A 276 24.57 3.81 -6.32
C SER A 276 25.15 3.70 -4.92
N GLY A 277 24.73 4.56 -3.98
CA GLY A 277 25.13 4.46 -2.57
C GLY A 277 24.64 3.18 -1.87
N ALA A 278 23.44 2.70 -2.24
CA ALA A 278 22.93 1.42 -1.76
C ALA A 278 23.81 0.27 -2.27
N ALA A 279 24.08 0.21 -3.57
CA ALA A 279 24.91 -0.80 -4.20
C ALA A 279 26.40 -0.70 -3.79
N GLY A 280 26.86 0.48 -3.37
CA GLY A 280 28.29 0.76 -3.17
C GLY A 280 29.08 0.74 -4.49
N ALA A 281 28.42 1.09 -5.60
CA ALA A 281 29.03 1.18 -6.93
C ALA A 281 28.33 2.26 -7.76
N ASP A 282 29.03 2.90 -8.70
CA ASP A 282 28.43 3.87 -9.63
C ASP A 282 27.52 3.14 -10.64
N LEU A 283 26.20 3.35 -10.51
CA LEU A 283 25.20 2.74 -11.36
C LEU A 283 24.80 3.61 -12.56
N LYS A 284 25.46 4.75 -12.81
CA LYS A 284 25.12 5.64 -13.94
C LYS A 284 25.16 4.88 -15.26
N ALA A 285 26.18 4.07 -15.52
CA ALA A 285 26.27 3.31 -16.77
C ALA A 285 25.10 2.32 -16.94
N MET A 286 24.67 1.67 -15.85
CA MET A 286 23.50 0.80 -15.86
C MET A 286 22.22 1.58 -16.12
N ALA A 287 22.05 2.74 -15.48
CA ALA A 287 20.91 3.62 -15.70
C ALA A 287 20.85 4.13 -17.15
N SER A 288 21.99 4.54 -17.72
CA SER A 288 22.10 4.95 -19.12
C SER A 288 21.65 3.85 -20.08
N ASN A 289 22.05 2.60 -19.81
CA ASN A 289 21.66 1.47 -20.65
C ASN A 289 20.17 1.14 -20.50
N ALA A 290 19.64 1.17 -19.26
CA ALA A 290 18.24 0.86 -18.98
C ALA A 290 17.27 1.92 -19.53
N PHE A 291 17.58 3.19 -19.29
CA PHE A 291 16.64 4.30 -19.41
C PHE A 291 17.03 5.37 -20.43
N GLY A 292 18.27 5.32 -20.93
CA GLY A 292 18.91 6.47 -21.58
C GLY A 292 19.52 7.41 -20.55
N TRP A 293 20.22 8.45 -21.01
CA TRP A 293 20.83 9.43 -20.12
C TRP A 293 20.91 10.81 -20.78
N SER A 294 20.10 11.75 -20.30
CA SER A 294 20.05 13.10 -20.84
C SER A 294 21.00 14.05 -20.10
N ASN A 295 21.23 15.23 -20.69
CA ASN A 295 22.03 16.27 -20.04
C ASN A 295 21.38 16.77 -18.74
N GLU A 296 20.05 16.80 -18.68
CA GLU A 296 19.30 17.18 -17.48
C GLU A 296 19.55 16.19 -16.34
N TRP A 297 19.57 14.88 -16.64
CA TRP A 297 19.87 13.85 -15.63
C TRP A 297 21.33 13.88 -15.18
N GLU A 298 22.26 14.25 -16.07
CA GLU A 298 23.66 14.48 -15.69
C GLU A 298 23.80 15.65 -14.70
N GLN A 299 23.11 16.76 -14.96
CA GLN A 299 23.09 17.91 -14.07
C GLN A 299 22.44 17.56 -12.73
N GLN A 300 21.33 16.83 -12.74
CA GLN A 300 20.66 16.33 -11.54
C GLN A 300 21.57 15.42 -10.72
N LEU A 301 22.32 14.50 -11.34
CA LEU A 301 23.24 13.59 -10.65
C LEU A 301 24.41 14.37 -10.03
N THR A 302 24.97 15.34 -10.76
CA THR A 302 26.03 16.23 -10.25
C THR A 302 25.54 17.01 -9.03
N LYS A 303 24.32 17.55 -9.11
CA LYS A 303 23.68 18.24 -7.98
C LYS A 303 23.42 17.29 -6.81
N ALA A 304 22.92 16.08 -7.05
CA ALA A 304 22.67 15.08 -6.00
C ALA A 304 23.95 14.73 -5.23
N LYS A 305 25.09 14.55 -5.92
CA LYS A 305 26.40 14.33 -5.28
C LYS A 305 26.83 15.48 -4.36
N THR A 306 26.41 16.71 -4.69
CA THR A 306 26.70 17.91 -3.89
C THR A 306 25.74 18.07 -2.72
N ASP A 307 24.46 17.83 -2.94
CA ASP A 307 23.40 17.98 -1.94
C ASP A 307 23.42 16.84 -0.90
N PHE A 308 23.86 15.64 -1.29
CA PHE A 308 23.90 14.44 -0.45
C PHE A 308 25.31 13.84 -0.35
N PRO A 309 26.33 14.60 0.10
CA PRO A 309 27.73 14.18 0.01
C PRO A 309 28.07 12.97 0.89
N SER A 310 27.22 12.60 1.85
CA SER A 310 27.37 11.41 2.70
C SER A 310 26.99 10.10 2.00
N VAL A 311 26.29 10.15 0.86
CA VAL A 311 26.00 8.97 0.04
C VAL A 311 27.23 8.64 -0.79
N LYS A 312 27.95 7.58 -0.43
CA LYS A 312 29.24 7.18 -1.04
C LYS A 312 29.13 5.87 -1.82
N TYR A 313 29.87 5.79 -2.92
CA TYR A 313 30.05 4.63 -3.80
C TYR A 313 31.24 4.83 -4.73
#